data_AF-A0A3L7T1S6-F1
#
_entry.id   AF-A0A3L7T1S6-F1
#
_cell.length_a   1.000
_cell.length_b   1.000
_cell.length_c   1.000
_cell.angle_alpha   90.00
_cell.angle_beta   90.00
_cell.angle_gamma   90.00
#
_symmetry.space_group_name_H-M   'P 1'
#
loop_
_entity.id
_entity.type
_entity.pdbx_description
1 polymer ?
#
loop_
_entity_poly.entity_id
_entity_poly.type
_entity_poly.pdbx_seq_one_letter_code
_entity_poly.pdbx_strand_id
1 'polypeptide(L)'
;KPADESVSKQSAEQSDKQSDKSVEKAQSLIAAAVAYEPLTDETRARFDGWIALRTRDAAKAKAILAPIAANDLASKLGLALACDDLGETKEAARLLLEIARATPSTAVGLWSRSRLYQLIGATPVILPQAEEIETAAELPRGFLKLMNDGSASMLLRVTPREIEARPWDPLIFDIELTNRSAWPLSIGPDGPIKDSTTITASLNVPGEMPRPPQIVLVSIDQKFVIDPGETLKIPVDISVTDASAALREDALSGAFISLHSIINWRTTSVGFEPSPYGIEVESPVVHVSGERVTREWVERVLTQLRDLNQVPNPENIALIASAIVRKAAFPALVPADAGALLDEAGPLLADAAKRLWPEARAWLIFACPKGKRIDATPDSKDLLDMVAPGGGETAATVPELEALDAVLREDESPLVRVSWIAVRTRRPEDPVLVQSLSSTNALTRGFAEDCKQWMIEARDERAKQLNLKK
;
A
#
# COMPACT_ATOMS: atom_id res chain seq x y z
N LYS A 1 10.26 43.93 44.35
CA LYS A 1 11.72 44.13 44.55
C LYS A 1 12.16 43.86 46.02
N PRO A 2 11.78 42.72 46.62
CA PRO A 2 12.70 42.10 47.60
C PRO A 2 12.83 40.56 47.48
N ALA A 3 12.11 39.90 46.56
CA ALA A 3 12.13 38.43 46.43
C ALA A 3 13.27 37.87 45.53
N ASP A 4 13.82 38.67 44.62
CA ASP A 4 14.95 38.25 43.75
C ASP A 4 16.31 38.29 44.46
N GLU A 5 16.47 39.17 45.46
CA GLU A 5 17.73 39.28 46.20
C GLU A 5 17.91 38.16 47.25
N SER A 6 16.83 37.57 47.76
CA SER A 6 16.89 36.49 48.74
C SER A 6 17.23 35.14 48.11
N VAL A 7 16.68 34.84 46.92
CA VAL A 7 16.98 33.61 46.16
C VAL A 7 18.40 33.65 45.59
N SER A 8 18.86 34.80 45.11
CA SER A 8 20.25 35.03 44.69
C SER A 8 21.26 34.82 45.83
N LYS A 9 20.97 35.36 47.03
CA LYS A 9 21.84 35.19 48.22
C LYS A 9 21.88 33.75 48.74
N GLN A 10 20.75 33.04 48.77
CA GLN A 10 20.71 31.63 49.19
C GLN A 10 21.41 30.70 48.18
N SER A 11 21.32 31.00 46.88
CA SER A 11 22.02 30.26 45.83
C SER A 11 23.54 30.48 45.88
N ALA A 12 23.97 31.72 46.19
CA ALA A 12 25.38 32.06 46.38
C ALA A 12 25.98 31.43 47.65
N GLU A 13 25.25 31.44 48.78
CA GLU A 13 25.70 30.80 50.04
C GLU A 13 25.75 29.27 49.95
N GLN A 14 24.86 28.64 49.19
CA GLN A 14 24.91 27.20 48.91
C GLN A 14 26.04 26.84 47.94
N SER A 15 26.30 27.68 46.94
CA SER A 15 27.44 27.56 46.02
C SER A 15 28.78 27.63 46.76
N ASP A 16 28.97 28.60 47.67
CA ASP A 16 30.23 28.78 48.41
C ASP A 16 30.47 27.63 49.41
N LYS A 17 29.43 27.15 50.11
CA LYS A 17 29.56 25.98 51.01
C LYS A 17 29.85 24.67 50.26
N GLN A 18 29.47 24.57 48.99
CA GLN A 18 29.70 23.40 48.16
C GLN A 18 31.07 23.45 47.45
N SER A 19 31.57 24.65 47.10
CA SER A 19 32.94 24.82 46.63
C SER A 19 33.96 24.50 47.72
N ASP A 20 33.76 24.95 48.96
CA ASP A 20 34.69 24.72 50.07
C ASP A 20 34.87 23.22 50.37
N LYS A 21 33.76 22.47 50.47
CA LYS A 21 33.80 21.00 50.64
C LYS A 21 34.47 20.27 49.47
N SER A 22 34.38 20.80 48.25
CA SER A 22 34.99 20.19 47.07
C SER A 22 36.50 20.44 47.00
N VAL A 23 36.96 21.60 47.47
CA VAL A 23 38.38 21.97 47.55
C VAL A 23 39.09 21.15 48.62
N GLU A 24 38.50 21.00 49.82
CA GLU A 24 39.03 20.15 50.88
C GLU A 24 39.14 18.68 50.44
N LYS A 25 38.14 18.18 49.71
CA LYS A 25 38.15 16.83 49.14
C LYS A 25 39.21 16.67 48.04
N ALA A 26 39.42 17.68 47.19
CA ALA A 26 40.48 17.65 46.19
C ALA A 26 41.88 17.63 46.85
N GLN A 27 42.10 18.48 47.85
CA GLN A 27 43.36 18.56 48.58
C GLN A 27 43.69 17.24 49.31
N SER A 28 42.71 16.60 49.96
CA SER A 28 42.90 15.29 50.59
C SER A 28 43.22 14.17 49.59
N LEU A 29 42.60 14.18 48.40
CA LEU A 29 42.90 13.21 47.35
C LEU A 29 44.28 13.43 46.71
N ILE A 30 44.71 14.68 46.55
CA ILE A 30 46.07 15.02 46.09
C ILE A 30 47.10 14.58 47.13
N ALA A 31 46.85 14.81 48.42
CA ALA A 31 47.72 14.35 49.50
C ALA A 31 47.81 12.82 49.55
N ALA A 32 46.70 12.11 49.33
CA ALA A 32 46.69 10.66 49.21
C ALA A 32 47.48 10.17 47.99
N ALA A 33 47.33 10.82 46.82
CA ALA A 33 48.06 10.46 45.61
C ALA A 33 49.58 10.64 45.77
N VAL A 34 50.02 11.73 46.39
CA VAL A 34 51.44 11.99 46.69
C VAL A 34 52.05 10.96 47.64
N ALA A 35 51.23 10.32 48.50
CA ALA A 35 51.68 9.26 49.39
C ALA A 35 51.92 7.92 48.68
N TYR A 36 51.33 7.70 47.50
CA TYR A 36 51.56 6.51 46.68
C TYR A 36 52.71 6.71 45.68
N GLU A 37 52.76 7.85 45.00
CA GLU A 37 53.84 8.20 44.06
C GLU A 37 53.94 9.73 43.92
N PRO A 38 55.15 10.33 43.87
CA PRO A 38 55.29 11.77 43.74
C PRO A 38 54.76 12.26 42.38
N LEU A 39 53.73 13.12 42.42
CA LEU A 39 53.19 13.80 41.24
C LEU A 39 54.27 14.66 40.57
N THR A 40 54.30 14.67 39.23
CA THR A 40 55.16 15.59 38.46
C THR A 40 54.79 17.04 38.73
N ASP A 41 55.77 17.94 38.64
CA ASP A 41 55.57 19.38 38.91
C ASP A 41 54.46 19.98 38.02
N GLU A 42 54.33 19.53 36.78
CA GLU A 42 53.26 19.94 35.84
C GLU A 42 51.86 19.48 36.29
N THR A 43 51.75 18.27 36.85
CA THR A 43 50.48 17.70 37.31
C THR A 43 50.03 18.37 38.61
N ARG A 44 50.98 18.67 39.49
CA ARG A 44 50.74 19.45 40.72
C ARG A 44 50.30 20.87 40.39
N ALA A 45 51.00 21.56 39.48
CA ALA A 45 50.63 22.90 39.02
C ALA A 45 49.23 22.94 38.39
N ARG A 46 48.84 21.92 37.64
CA ARG A 46 47.47 21.78 37.11
C ARG A 46 46.42 21.79 38.24
N PHE A 47 46.59 20.93 39.24
CA PHE A 47 45.62 20.86 40.35
C PHE A 47 45.59 22.14 41.18
N ASP A 48 46.76 22.72 41.48
CA ASP A 48 46.87 23.97 42.23
C ASP A 48 46.20 25.14 41.49
N GLY A 49 46.33 25.19 40.16
CA GLY A 49 45.65 26.19 39.34
C GLY A 49 44.12 26.04 39.32
N TRP A 50 43.60 24.81 39.26
CA TRP A 50 42.16 24.56 39.34
C TRP A 50 41.59 24.82 40.74
N ILE A 51 42.36 24.55 41.79
CA ILE A 51 41.99 24.90 43.16
C ILE A 51 41.92 26.42 43.30
N ALA A 52 42.89 27.16 42.76
CA ALA A 52 42.90 28.63 42.79
C ALA A 52 41.68 29.24 42.07
N LEU A 53 41.24 28.67 40.94
CA LEU A 53 39.98 29.07 40.28
C LEU A 53 38.76 28.84 41.17
N ARG A 54 38.69 27.67 41.82
CA ARG A 54 37.56 27.33 42.69
C ARG A 54 37.49 28.19 43.94
N THR A 55 38.62 28.71 44.42
CA THR A 55 38.69 29.66 45.54
C THR A 55 38.56 31.13 45.10
N ARG A 56 38.11 31.39 43.86
CA ARG A 56 37.93 32.73 43.26
C ARG A 56 39.20 33.59 43.18
N ASP A 57 40.38 32.96 43.15
CA ASP A 57 41.68 33.64 42.94
C ASP A 57 42.14 33.44 41.49
N ALA A 58 41.45 34.13 40.57
CA ALA A 58 41.69 34.03 39.14
C ALA A 58 43.08 34.54 38.72
N ALA A 59 43.65 35.50 39.44
CA ALA A 59 44.99 36.04 39.18
C ALA A 59 46.07 34.99 39.49
N LYS A 60 45.96 34.28 40.62
CA LYS A 60 46.86 33.20 40.99
C LYS A 60 46.69 31.98 40.08
N ALA A 61 45.46 31.64 39.72
CA ALA A 61 45.19 30.57 38.77
C ALA A 61 45.84 30.83 37.41
N LYS A 62 45.72 32.06 36.88
CA LYS A 62 46.36 32.46 35.61
C LYS A 62 47.89 32.31 35.68
N ALA A 63 48.52 32.74 36.77
CA ALA A 63 49.97 32.65 36.95
C ALA A 63 50.48 31.19 36.97
N ILE A 64 49.71 30.27 37.57
CA ILE A 64 50.07 28.85 37.69
C ILE A 64 49.77 28.08 36.40
N LEU A 65 48.65 28.38 35.74
CA LEU A 65 48.18 27.62 34.56
C LEU A 65 48.83 28.09 33.25
N ALA A 66 49.25 29.35 33.13
CA ALA A 66 49.82 29.89 31.89
C ALA A 66 51.06 29.13 31.38
N PRO A 67 52.04 28.72 32.22
CA PRO A 67 53.23 28.00 31.75
C PRO A 67 52.93 26.59 31.21
N ILE A 68 51.87 25.94 31.72
CA ILE A 68 51.52 24.54 31.40
C ILE A 68 50.40 24.43 30.34
N ALA A 69 49.68 25.52 30.05
CA ALA A 69 48.56 25.56 29.12
C ALA A 69 48.94 25.23 27.65
N ALA A 70 50.22 25.27 27.28
CA ALA A 70 50.68 24.90 25.94
C ALA A 70 50.60 23.38 25.71
N ASN A 71 50.90 22.58 26.74
CA ASN A 71 51.05 21.12 26.65
C ASN A 71 49.86 20.35 27.23
N ASP A 72 48.96 21.02 27.97
CA ASP A 72 47.80 20.38 28.60
C ASP A 72 46.49 21.12 28.32
N LEU A 73 45.53 20.39 27.72
CA LEU A 73 44.21 20.91 27.34
C LEU A 73 43.37 21.33 28.56
N ALA A 74 43.48 20.58 29.68
CA ALA A 74 42.76 20.91 30.90
C ALA A 74 43.28 22.21 31.54
N SER A 75 44.60 22.43 31.52
CA SER A 75 45.22 23.67 31.98
C SER A 75 44.90 24.85 31.05
N LYS A 76 44.83 24.61 29.73
CA LYS A 76 44.37 25.63 28.76
C LYS A 76 42.92 26.06 29.02
N LEU A 77 42.04 25.13 29.36
CA LEU A 77 40.65 25.41 29.75
C LEU A 77 40.58 26.23 31.03
N GLY A 78 41.34 25.86 32.06
CA GLY A 78 41.43 26.61 33.31
C GLY A 78 41.98 28.03 33.10
N LEU A 79 42.97 28.19 32.22
CA LEU A 79 43.49 29.51 31.83
C LEU A 79 42.42 30.36 31.13
N ALA A 80 41.63 29.77 30.22
CA ALA A 80 40.54 30.47 29.55
C ALA A 80 39.48 30.98 30.53
N LEU A 81 39.15 30.18 31.55
CA LEU A 81 38.24 30.55 32.64
C LEU A 81 38.83 31.63 33.55
N ALA A 82 40.12 31.55 33.87
CA ALA A 82 40.82 32.59 34.64
C ALA A 82 40.77 33.95 33.93
N CYS A 83 40.98 33.96 32.60
CA CYS A 83 40.89 35.16 31.78
C CYS A 83 39.45 35.70 31.70
N ASP A 84 38.44 34.83 31.67
CA ASP A 84 37.03 35.22 31.69
C ASP A 84 36.67 35.91 33.02
N ASP A 85 37.05 35.31 34.15
CA ASP A 85 36.81 35.86 35.50
C ASP A 85 37.56 37.18 35.77
N LEU A 86 38.70 37.40 35.09
CA LEU A 86 39.46 38.66 35.13
C LEU A 86 38.93 39.73 34.17
N GLY A 87 37.90 39.44 33.38
CA GLY A 87 37.32 40.37 32.38
C GLY A 87 38.15 40.50 31.10
N GLU A 88 39.14 39.63 30.87
CA GLU A 88 39.97 39.59 29.68
C GLU A 88 39.27 38.81 28.55
N THR A 89 38.10 39.30 28.13
CA THR A 89 37.18 38.60 27.20
C THR A 89 37.83 38.20 25.87
N LYS A 90 38.78 38.99 25.35
CA LYS A 90 39.50 38.69 24.11
C LYS A 90 40.42 37.48 24.23
N GLU A 91 41.16 37.36 25.33
CA GLU A 91 42.06 36.23 25.55
C GLU A 91 41.29 34.97 25.92
N ALA A 92 40.24 35.10 26.73
CA ALA A 92 39.32 34.00 27.02
C ALA A 92 38.69 33.43 25.73
N ALA A 93 38.19 34.31 24.86
CA ALA A 93 37.63 33.94 23.57
C ALA A 93 38.64 33.21 22.66
N ARG A 94 39.87 33.72 22.57
CA ARG A 94 40.94 33.09 21.77
C ARG A 94 41.26 31.68 22.25
N LEU A 95 41.43 31.50 23.57
CA LEU A 95 41.75 30.20 24.16
C LEU A 95 40.59 29.21 24.02
N LEU A 96 39.34 29.65 24.19
CA LEU A 96 38.16 28.79 23.97
C LEU A 96 38.01 28.38 22.51
N LEU A 97 38.32 29.27 21.55
CA LEU A 97 38.32 28.95 20.13
C LEU A 97 39.40 27.91 19.77
N GLU A 98 40.61 28.05 20.33
CA GLU A 98 41.67 27.05 20.16
C GLU A 98 41.27 25.67 20.69
N ILE A 99 40.63 25.61 21.86
CA ILE A 99 40.15 24.35 22.46
C ILE A 99 39.03 23.74 21.60
N ALA A 100 38.06 24.55 21.17
CA ALA A 100 36.96 24.09 20.31
C ALA A 100 37.45 23.57 18.95
N ARG A 101 38.55 24.12 18.42
CA ARG A 101 39.21 23.65 17.19
C ARG A 101 40.04 22.39 17.39
N ALA A 102 40.77 22.28 18.50
CA ALA A 102 41.64 21.15 18.78
C ALA A 102 40.85 19.86 19.08
N THR A 103 39.67 19.98 19.71
CA THR A 103 38.86 18.82 20.11
C THR A 103 37.36 19.01 19.83
N PRO A 104 36.91 19.10 18.57
CA PRO A 104 35.53 19.47 18.23
C PRO A 104 34.47 18.45 18.66
N SER A 105 34.85 17.18 18.84
CA SER A 105 33.95 16.07 19.18
C SER A 105 33.94 15.69 20.66
N THR A 106 34.74 16.36 21.51
CA THR A 106 34.80 16.04 22.95
C THR A 106 33.84 16.93 23.75
N ALA A 107 33.44 16.46 24.94
CA ALA A 107 32.60 17.24 25.85
C ALA A 107 33.24 18.61 26.20
N VAL A 108 34.57 18.65 26.32
CA VAL A 108 35.32 19.89 26.58
C VAL A 108 35.23 20.85 25.39
N GLY A 109 35.40 20.37 24.15
CA GLY A 109 35.28 21.22 22.97
C GLY A 109 33.86 21.75 22.74
N LEU A 110 32.84 20.91 22.95
CA LEU A 110 31.43 21.32 22.86
C LEU A 110 31.08 22.37 23.92
N TRP A 111 31.55 22.17 25.15
CA TRP A 111 31.38 23.13 26.24
C TRP A 111 32.09 24.45 25.94
N SER A 112 33.35 24.42 25.47
CA SER A 112 34.10 25.61 25.09
C SER A 112 33.43 26.38 23.95
N ARG A 113 32.83 25.68 22.98
CA ARG A 113 32.03 26.30 21.90
C ARG A 113 30.80 27.02 22.44
N SER A 114 30.07 26.37 23.36
CA SER A 114 28.90 26.99 24.02
C SER A 114 29.30 28.23 24.83
N ARG A 115 30.39 28.15 25.59
CA ARG A 115 30.89 29.29 26.37
C ARG A 115 31.38 30.43 25.48
N LEU A 116 32.05 30.12 24.38
CA LEU A 116 32.47 31.10 23.37
C LEU A 116 31.27 31.83 22.74
N TYR A 117 30.19 31.10 22.43
CA TYR A 117 28.93 31.70 21.97
C TYR A 117 28.33 32.66 22.99
N GLN A 118 28.34 32.30 24.28
CA GLN A 118 27.85 33.17 25.35
C GLN A 118 28.71 34.44 25.52
N LEU A 119 30.02 34.34 25.30
CA LEU A 119 30.95 35.46 25.45
C LEU A 119 30.93 36.46 24.29
N ILE A 120 30.75 35.97 23.06
CA ILE A 120 30.82 36.80 21.83
C ILE A 120 29.42 37.15 21.30
N GLY A 121 28.40 36.36 21.62
CA GLY A 121 27.03 36.54 21.13
C GLY A 121 26.82 36.14 19.66
N ALA A 122 27.80 35.49 19.04
CA ALA A 122 27.76 35.02 17.66
C ALA A 122 28.23 33.57 17.57
N THR A 123 27.69 32.80 16.62
CA THR A 123 28.08 31.41 16.36
C THR A 123 29.48 31.37 15.72
N PRO A 124 30.52 30.90 16.43
CA PRO A 124 31.88 30.94 15.91
C PRO A 124 32.10 29.84 14.87
N VAL A 125 32.68 30.19 13.73
CA VAL A 125 33.11 29.21 12.70
C VAL A 125 34.31 28.43 13.24
N ILE A 126 34.05 27.20 13.70
CA ILE A 126 35.07 26.34 14.32
C ILE A 126 36.01 25.79 13.25
N LEU A 127 35.47 25.25 12.15
CA LEU A 127 36.24 24.75 11.02
C LEU A 127 36.17 25.76 9.87
N PRO A 128 37.30 26.33 9.41
CA PRO A 128 37.32 27.27 8.28
C PRO A 128 36.68 26.72 7.00
N GLN A 129 36.68 25.39 6.83
CA GLN A 129 36.10 24.68 5.69
C GLN A 129 34.60 24.35 5.87
N ALA A 130 34.00 24.65 7.03
CA ALA A 130 32.60 24.31 7.30
C ALA A 130 31.65 25.00 6.31
N GLU A 131 31.91 26.25 5.97
CA GLU A 131 31.09 27.02 5.03
C GLU A 131 31.18 26.45 3.59
N GLU A 132 32.37 26.00 3.18
CA GLU A 132 32.56 25.32 1.88
C GLU A 132 31.84 23.96 1.85
N ILE A 133 31.88 23.21 2.95
CA ILE A 133 31.19 21.92 3.08
C ILE A 133 29.67 22.11 3.12
N GLU A 134 29.17 23.12 3.85
CA GLU A 134 27.74 23.45 3.90
C GLU A 134 27.22 23.91 2.55
N THR A 135 28.00 24.73 1.83
CA THR A 135 27.66 25.17 0.46
C THR A 135 27.67 23.99 -0.52
N ALA A 136 28.64 23.09 -0.42
CA ALA A 136 28.71 21.89 -1.25
C ALA A 136 27.61 20.86 -0.91
N ALA A 137 27.12 20.86 0.32
CA ALA A 137 26.03 20.01 0.78
C ALA A 137 24.62 20.60 0.51
N GLU A 138 24.54 21.85 0.05
CA GLU A 138 23.26 22.50 -0.24
C GLU A 138 22.60 21.85 -1.46
N LEU A 139 21.53 21.09 -1.22
CA LEU A 139 20.78 20.44 -2.28
C LEU A 139 20.07 21.50 -3.16
N PRO A 140 20.02 21.32 -4.49
CA PRO A 140 19.29 22.22 -5.37
C PRO A 140 17.85 22.39 -4.90
N ARG A 141 17.35 23.63 -4.86
CA ARG A 141 15.98 23.94 -4.40
C ARG A 141 14.90 23.12 -5.10
N GLY A 142 15.09 22.82 -6.39
CA GLY A 142 14.19 21.96 -7.16
C GLY A 142 14.16 20.51 -6.68
N PHE A 143 15.29 19.98 -6.23
CA PHE A 143 15.39 18.63 -5.66
C PHE A 143 14.80 18.59 -4.24
N LEU A 144 15.05 19.62 -3.42
CA LEU A 144 14.39 19.75 -2.12
C LEU A 144 12.86 19.79 -2.24
N LYS A 145 12.34 20.51 -3.25
CA LYS A 145 10.90 20.52 -3.55
C LYS A 145 10.38 19.14 -3.94
N LEU A 146 11.12 18.39 -4.76
CA LEU A 146 10.78 17.02 -5.14
C LEU A 146 10.72 16.10 -3.90
N MET A 147 11.70 16.20 -2.99
CA MET A 147 11.73 15.39 -1.76
C MET A 147 10.59 15.73 -0.80
N ASN A 148 10.24 17.01 -0.68
CA ASN A 148 9.20 17.46 0.25
C ASN A 148 7.77 17.29 -0.33
N ASP A 149 7.62 17.43 -1.65
CA ASP A 149 6.34 17.45 -2.36
C ASP A 149 6.41 16.59 -3.63
N GLY A 150 6.72 15.31 -3.41
CA GLY A 150 6.85 14.31 -4.46
C GLY A 150 5.55 14.04 -5.21
N SER A 151 4.41 14.16 -4.52
CA SER A 151 3.08 13.95 -5.11
C SER A 151 2.72 15.05 -6.11
N ALA A 152 3.02 16.33 -5.82
CA ALA A 152 2.79 17.41 -6.79
C ALA A 152 3.68 17.33 -8.04
N SER A 153 4.75 16.53 -7.97
CA SER A 153 5.73 16.35 -9.04
C SER A 153 5.34 15.27 -10.05
N MET A 154 4.23 14.56 -9.81
CA MET A 154 3.67 13.60 -10.77
C MET A 154 2.17 13.89 -11.00
N LEU A 155 1.64 13.35 -12.07
CA LEU A 155 0.21 13.39 -12.37
C LEU A 155 -0.25 11.97 -12.69
N LEU A 156 -1.18 11.46 -11.88
CA LEU A 156 -1.87 10.21 -12.14
C LEU A 156 -3.25 10.53 -12.74
N ARG A 157 -3.59 9.87 -13.84
CA ARG A 157 -4.93 9.94 -14.44
C ARG A 157 -5.40 8.53 -14.77
N VAL A 158 -6.65 8.23 -14.44
CA VAL A 158 -7.29 6.97 -14.84
C VAL A 158 -8.45 7.33 -15.75
N THR A 159 -8.39 6.88 -17.00
CA THR A 159 -9.42 7.16 -18.00
C THR A 159 -9.98 5.86 -18.55
N PRO A 160 -11.31 5.64 -18.46
CA PRO A 160 -11.91 4.54 -19.20
C PRO A 160 -11.81 4.81 -20.70
N ARG A 161 -11.64 3.74 -21.48
CA ARG A 161 -11.71 3.85 -22.96
C ARG A 161 -13.13 4.11 -23.45
N GLU A 162 -14.11 3.57 -22.74
CA GLU A 162 -15.53 3.70 -23.03
C GLU A 162 -16.28 4.06 -21.76
N ILE A 163 -17.21 5.02 -21.86
CA ILE A 163 -18.01 5.51 -20.72
C ILE A 163 -19.34 4.76 -20.64
N GLU A 164 -19.77 4.15 -21.74
CA GLU A 164 -20.95 3.30 -21.84
C GLU A 164 -20.51 1.92 -22.28
N ALA A 165 -20.91 0.90 -21.53
CA ALA A 165 -20.58 -0.50 -21.82
C ALA A 165 -21.79 -1.40 -21.58
N ARG A 166 -21.80 -2.58 -22.18
CA ARG A 166 -22.72 -3.67 -21.86
C ARG A 166 -22.11 -4.60 -20.80
N PRO A 167 -22.91 -5.48 -20.17
CA PRO A 167 -22.43 -6.34 -19.08
C PRO A 167 -21.25 -7.25 -19.44
N TRP A 168 -21.06 -7.55 -20.73
CA TRP A 168 -19.99 -8.42 -21.23
C TRP A 168 -18.98 -7.70 -22.13
N ASP A 169 -19.09 -6.38 -22.28
CA ASP A 169 -18.12 -5.60 -23.04
C ASP A 169 -16.80 -5.49 -22.24
N PRO A 170 -15.64 -5.44 -22.91
CA PRO A 170 -14.36 -5.28 -22.23
C PRO A 170 -14.29 -3.90 -21.55
N LEU A 171 -13.97 -3.91 -20.27
CA LEU A 171 -13.89 -2.70 -19.44
C LEU A 171 -12.42 -2.31 -19.26
N ILE A 172 -11.89 -1.56 -20.23
CA ILE A 172 -10.48 -1.18 -20.25
C ILE A 172 -10.30 0.26 -19.76
N PHE A 173 -9.39 0.43 -18.80
CA PHE A 173 -8.98 1.71 -18.24
C PHE A 173 -7.50 1.93 -18.52
N ASP A 174 -7.17 3.11 -19.04
CA ASP A 174 -5.79 3.53 -19.23
C ASP A 174 -5.35 4.33 -18.00
N ILE A 175 -4.34 3.80 -17.30
CA ILE A 175 -3.65 4.48 -16.20
C ILE A 175 -2.48 5.25 -16.80
N GLU A 176 -2.54 6.57 -16.70
CA GLU A 176 -1.51 7.47 -17.20
C GLU A 176 -0.76 8.09 -16.03
N LEU A 177 0.55 7.83 -15.96
CA LEU A 177 1.45 8.41 -14.99
C LEU A 177 2.42 9.36 -15.70
N THR A 178 2.31 10.65 -15.42
CA THR A 178 3.14 11.70 -16.04
C THR A 178 4.12 12.29 -15.04
N ASN A 179 5.41 12.29 -15.39
CA ASN A 179 6.44 12.99 -14.62
C ASN A 179 6.40 14.49 -14.92
N ARG A 180 6.02 15.31 -13.93
CA ARG A 180 5.98 16.78 -14.05
C ARG A 180 7.22 17.45 -13.49
N SER A 181 8.15 16.66 -12.94
CA SER A 181 9.39 17.17 -12.37
C SER A 181 10.43 17.44 -13.46
N ALA A 182 11.49 18.17 -13.09
CA ALA A 182 12.66 18.38 -13.96
C ALA A 182 13.66 17.20 -13.91
N TRP A 183 13.37 16.16 -13.13
CA TRP A 183 14.29 15.05 -12.87
C TRP A 183 13.69 13.73 -13.37
N PRO A 184 14.50 12.82 -13.92
CA PRO A 184 14.03 11.48 -14.24
C PRO A 184 13.61 10.74 -12.97
N LEU A 185 12.49 10.04 -13.01
CA LEU A 185 11.97 9.27 -11.87
C LEU A 185 12.07 7.78 -12.19
N SER A 186 12.83 7.04 -11.38
CA SER A 186 12.95 5.59 -11.55
C SER A 186 11.78 4.83 -10.92
N ILE A 187 11.38 3.76 -11.57
CA ILE A 187 10.39 2.79 -11.10
C ILE A 187 11.15 1.58 -10.54
N GLY A 188 10.92 1.25 -9.27
CA GLY A 188 11.52 0.10 -8.63
C GLY A 188 11.32 0.08 -7.11
N PRO A 189 11.77 -0.99 -6.44
CA PRO A 189 11.58 -1.17 -5.00
C PRO A 189 12.26 -0.05 -4.18
N ASP A 190 13.40 0.46 -4.63
CA ASP A 190 14.13 1.56 -3.99
C ASP A 190 13.95 2.91 -4.71
N GLY A 191 13.13 2.94 -5.78
CA GLY A 191 12.86 4.15 -6.56
C GLY A 191 11.85 5.09 -5.89
N PRO A 192 11.74 6.35 -6.37
CA PRO A 192 10.68 7.28 -5.99
C PRO A 192 9.29 6.78 -6.41
N ILE A 193 9.21 5.89 -7.41
CA ILE A 193 7.98 5.20 -7.83
C ILE A 193 8.17 3.71 -7.59
N LYS A 194 7.22 3.08 -6.88
CA LYS A 194 7.16 1.62 -6.68
C LYS A 194 6.73 0.93 -7.98
N ASP A 195 7.05 -0.35 -8.09
CA ASP A 195 6.75 -1.20 -9.26
C ASP A 195 5.28 -1.62 -9.37
N SER A 196 4.45 -1.28 -8.39
CA SER A 196 3.04 -1.67 -8.35
C SER A 196 2.12 -0.52 -7.95
N THR A 197 0.92 -0.54 -8.52
CA THR A 197 -0.21 0.32 -8.15
C THR A 197 -1.35 -0.55 -7.62
N THR A 198 -2.10 -0.06 -6.64
CA THR A 198 -3.37 -0.68 -6.25
C THR A 198 -4.50 -0.05 -7.05
N ILE A 199 -5.43 -0.88 -7.47
CA ILE A 199 -6.68 -0.47 -8.11
C ILE A 199 -7.81 -1.09 -7.33
N THR A 200 -8.76 -0.25 -6.94
CA THR A 200 -9.94 -0.63 -6.21
C THR A 200 -11.15 -0.33 -7.09
N ALA A 201 -11.90 -1.37 -7.47
CA ALA A 201 -13.08 -1.22 -8.30
C ALA A 201 -14.32 -1.06 -7.42
N SER A 202 -14.96 0.10 -7.52
CA SER A 202 -16.21 0.41 -6.85
C SER A 202 -17.37 0.13 -7.80
N LEU A 203 -18.14 -0.92 -7.49
CA LEU A 203 -19.34 -1.29 -8.24
C LEU A 203 -20.59 -0.85 -7.46
N ASN A 204 -21.42 -0.02 -8.10
CA ASN A 204 -22.69 0.41 -7.55
C ASN A 204 -23.84 -0.05 -8.45
N VAL A 205 -24.62 -1.02 -7.96
CA VAL A 205 -25.85 -1.50 -8.61
C VAL A 205 -27.04 -0.81 -7.92
N PRO A 206 -27.88 -0.06 -8.65
CA PRO A 206 -29.02 0.61 -8.07
C PRO A 206 -29.94 -0.34 -7.27
N GLY A 207 -30.14 -0.06 -5.99
CA GLY A 207 -31.00 -0.86 -5.11
C GLY A 207 -30.29 -1.98 -4.34
N GLU A 208 -29.01 -2.24 -4.61
CA GLU A 208 -28.17 -3.12 -3.80
C GLU A 208 -27.30 -2.33 -2.80
N MET A 209 -26.91 -2.97 -1.70
CA MET A 209 -25.86 -2.40 -0.86
C MET A 209 -24.50 -2.50 -1.58
N PRO A 210 -23.64 -1.47 -1.49
CA PRO A 210 -22.31 -1.52 -2.05
C PRO A 210 -21.54 -2.74 -1.54
N ARG A 211 -20.99 -3.53 -2.47
CA ARG A 211 -20.12 -4.66 -2.12
C ARG A 211 -18.75 -4.11 -1.67
N PRO A 212 -18.03 -4.81 -0.78
CA PRO A 212 -16.65 -4.44 -0.47
C PRO A 212 -15.85 -4.42 -1.77
N PRO A 213 -15.12 -3.32 -2.04
CA PRO A 213 -14.50 -3.15 -3.34
C PRO A 213 -13.31 -4.10 -3.48
N GLN A 214 -13.17 -4.68 -4.67
CA GLN A 214 -12.11 -5.63 -4.97
C GLN A 214 -10.80 -4.88 -5.24
N ILE A 215 -9.70 -5.35 -4.65
CA ILE A 215 -8.39 -4.74 -4.76
C ILE A 215 -7.53 -5.59 -5.69
N VAL A 216 -7.02 -4.94 -6.74
CA VAL A 216 -6.16 -5.55 -7.75
C VAL A 216 -4.81 -4.85 -7.73
N LEU A 217 -3.73 -5.62 -7.69
CA LEU A 217 -2.38 -5.11 -7.83
C LEU A 217 -2.00 -5.16 -9.31
N VAL A 218 -1.61 -4.01 -9.86
CA VAL A 218 -1.16 -3.89 -11.25
C VAL A 218 0.30 -3.51 -11.28
N SER A 219 1.07 -4.25 -12.07
CA SER A 219 2.49 -3.98 -12.29
C SER A 219 2.66 -2.77 -13.20
N ILE A 220 3.55 -1.86 -12.80
CA ILE A 220 3.91 -0.65 -13.55
C ILE A 220 5.36 -0.64 -14.03
N ASP A 221 6.06 -1.76 -13.88
CA ASP A 221 7.47 -2.00 -14.20
C ASP A 221 7.78 -2.17 -15.71
N GLN A 222 6.82 -1.89 -16.59
CA GLN A 222 7.03 -1.93 -18.04
C GLN A 222 8.13 -0.95 -18.51
N LYS A 223 8.38 0.09 -17.70
CA LYS A 223 9.48 1.05 -17.89
C LYS A 223 10.18 1.30 -16.56
N PHE A 224 11.51 1.31 -16.56
CA PHE A 224 12.30 1.53 -15.34
C PHE A 224 12.52 3.01 -14.98
N VAL A 225 12.31 3.92 -15.93
CA VAL A 225 12.51 5.37 -15.73
C VAL A 225 11.48 6.15 -16.53
N ILE A 226 10.85 7.14 -15.92
CA ILE A 226 10.00 8.14 -16.58
C ILE A 226 10.78 9.44 -16.67
N ASP A 227 11.10 9.87 -17.89
CA ASP A 227 11.85 11.10 -18.14
C ASP A 227 11.00 12.35 -17.80
N PRO A 228 11.64 13.51 -17.57
CA PRO A 228 10.91 14.78 -17.35
C PRO A 228 9.90 15.08 -18.46
N GLY A 229 8.63 15.26 -18.09
CA GLY A 229 7.53 15.53 -19.02
C GLY A 229 6.95 14.31 -19.73
N GLU A 230 7.50 13.11 -19.49
CA GLU A 230 7.04 11.88 -20.12
C GLU A 230 5.82 11.29 -19.39
N THR A 231 4.94 10.64 -20.17
CA THR A 231 3.79 9.88 -19.68
C THR A 231 3.95 8.39 -19.95
N LEU A 232 3.90 7.58 -18.90
CA LEU A 232 3.74 6.14 -18.97
C LEU A 232 2.25 5.80 -19.02
N LYS A 233 1.83 4.94 -19.97
CA LYS A 233 0.44 4.49 -20.10
C LYS A 233 0.35 2.98 -19.89
N ILE A 234 -0.56 2.57 -19.01
CA ILE A 234 -0.73 1.16 -18.63
C ILE A 234 -2.21 0.81 -18.80
N PRO A 235 -2.55 -0.03 -19.79
CA PRO A 235 -3.92 -0.49 -19.96
C PRO A 235 -4.23 -1.58 -18.92
N VAL A 236 -5.34 -1.42 -18.23
CA VAL A 236 -5.86 -2.39 -17.27
C VAL A 236 -7.26 -2.78 -17.70
N ASP A 237 -7.47 -4.07 -17.90
CA ASP A 237 -8.78 -4.63 -18.17
C ASP A 237 -9.39 -5.13 -16.86
N ILE A 238 -10.46 -4.49 -16.40
CA ILE A 238 -11.15 -4.90 -15.18
C ILE A 238 -12.16 -6.02 -15.44
N SER A 239 -12.49 -6.30 -16.71
CA SER A 239 -13.40 -7.38 -17.08
C SER A 239 -12.83 -8.77 -16.77
N VAL A 240 -11.51 -8.90 -16.63
CA VAL A 240 -10.84 -10.15 -16.23
C VAL A 240 -10.65 -10.28 -14.72
N THR A 241 -11.08 -9.29 -13.93
CA THR A 241 -10.96 -9.29 -12.48
C THR A 241 -12.28 -9.69 -11.81
N ASP A 242 -12.26 -9.94 -10.51
CA ASP A 242 -13.47 -10.28 -9.73
C ASP A 242 -14.53 -9.16 -9.73
N ALA A 243 -14.15 -7.91 -10.04
CA ALA A 243 -15.09 -6.82 -10.20
C ALA A 243 -16.13 -7.11 -11.30
N SER A 244 -15.75 -7.86 -12.34
CA SER A 244 -16.64 -8.28 -13.43
C SER A 244 -17.63 -9.38 -13.02
N ALA A 245 -17.32 -10.17 -11.98
CA ALA A 245 -18.14 -11.32 -11.61
C ALA A 245 -19.55 -10.88 -11.21
N ALA A 246 -19.64 -9.79 -10.47
CA ALA A 246 -20.93 -9.20 -10.06
C ALA A 246 -21.76 -8.68 -11.25
N LEU A 247 -21.11 -8.10 -12.27
CA LEU A 247 -21.79 -7.67 -13.50
C LEU A 247 -22.33 -8.86 -14.31
N ARG A 248 -21.58 -9.98 -14.32
CA ARG A 248 -21.99 -11.20 -15.01
C ARG A 248 -23.14 -11.91 -14.30
N GLU A 249 -23.12 -11.93 -12.97
CA GLU A 249 -24.21 -12.50 -12.17
C GLU A 249 -25.53 -11.75 -12.36
N ASP A 250 -25.47 -10.42 -12.51
CA ASP A 250 -26.66 -9.59 -12.65
C ASP A 250 -26.62 -8.64 -13.87
N ALA A 251 -26.52 -9.23 -15.06
CA ALA A 251 -26.46 -8.49 -16.34
C ALA A 251 -27.68 -7.60 -16.63
N LEU A 252 -28.79 -7.75 -15.90
CA LEU A 252 -30.04 -7.04 -16.17
C LEU A 252 -30.21 -5.74 -15.40
N SER A 253 -29.58 -5.55 -14.22
CA SER A 253 -29.78 -4.34 -13.41
C SER A 253 -29.06 -3.11 -13.95
N GLY A 254 -27.97 -3.32 -14.69
CA GLY A 254 -27.02 -2.26 -15.00
C GLY A 254 -26.24 -1.83 -13.75
N ALA A 255 -25.14 -1.12 -13.95
CA ALA A 255 -24.28 -0.71 -12.85
C ALA A 255 -23.45 0.53 -13.19
N PHE A 256 -22.96 1.19 -12.14
CA PHE A 256 -21.96 2.23 -12.25
C PHE A 256 -20.64 1.72 -11.70
N ILE A 257 -19.56 1.93 -12.46
CA ILE A 257 -18.22 1.49 -12.09
C ILE A 257 -17.29 2.69 -12.04
N SER A 258 -16.59 2.88 -10.93
CA SER A 258 -15.42 3.76 -10.85
C SER A 258 -14.21 2.98 -10.36
N LEU A 259 -13.03 3.38 -10.84
CA LEU A 259 -11.76 2.87 -10.36
C LEU A 259 -11.08 3.90 -9.49
N HIS A 260 -10.69 3.48 -8.31
CA HIS A 260 -9.82 4.23 -7.44
C HIS A 260 -8.42 3.63 -7.51
N SER A 261 -7.43 4.42 -7.97
CA SER A 261 -6.05 3.97 -8.13
C SER A 261 -5.13 4.71 -7.18
N ILE A 262 -4.21 3.98 -6.53
CA ILE A 262 -3.21 4.55 -5.62
C ILE A 262 -1.82 4.05 -6.02
N ILE A 263 -0.92 4.99 -6.36
CA ILE A 263 0.51 4.74 -6.55
C ILE A 263 1.27 5.02 -5.25
N ASN A 264 2.37 4.30 -5.02
CA ASN A 264 3.21 4.39 -3.83
C ASN A 264 2.35 4.29 -2.55
N TRP A 265 1.49 3.29 -2.51
CA TRP A 265 0.59 3.07 -1.39
C TRP A 265 1.36 2.52 -0.17
N ARG A 266 0.78 2.70 1.01
CA ARG A 266 1.15 2.02 2.25
C ARG A 266 -0.10 1.43 2.90
N THR A 267 0.05 0.31 3.58
CA THR A 267 -1.04 -0.28 4.35
C THR A 267 -1.14 0.39 5.72
N THR A 268 -2.33 0.84 6.07
CA THR A 268 -2.68 1.32 7.42
C THR A 268 -3.74 0.40 8.03
N SER A 269 -4.13 0.65 9.29
CA SER A 269 -5.20 -0.12 9.94
C SER A 269 -6.59 0.12 9.33
N VAL A 270 -6.74 1.16 8.51
CA VAL A 270 -8.03 1.58 7.91
C VAL A 270 -8.09 1.24 6.42
N GLY A 271 -6.95 1.00 5.76
CA GLY A 271 -6.91 0.62 4.35
C GLY A 271 -5.58 0.95 3.69
N PHE A 272 -5.65 1.38 2.43
CA PHE A 272 -4.51 1.82 1.65
C PHE A 272 -4.50 3.34 1.60
N GLU A 273 -3.34 3.94 1.88
CA GLU A 273 -3.13 5.38 1.80
C GLU A 273 -1.92 5.70 0.93
N PRO A 274 -1.87 6.88 0.29
CA PRO A 274 -0.65 7.37 -0.35
C PRO A 274 0.51 7.52 0.65
N SER A 275 1.68 7.02 0.30
CA SER A 275 2.97 7.22 0.99
C SER A 275 3.68 8.48 0.42
N PRO A 276 4.92 8.84 0.80
CA PRO A 276 5.68 9.86 0.07
C PRO A 276 5.76 9.52 -1.42
N TYR A 277 5.60 10.54 -2.28
CA TYR A 277 5.38 10.39 -3.72
C TYR A 277 4.08 9.65 -4.09
N GLY A 278 3.19 9.38 -3.15
CA GLY A 278 1.91 8.74 -3.41
C GLY A 278 0.89 9.71 -3.99
N ILE A 279 0.12 9.20 -4.95
CA ILE A 279 -0.99 9.90 -5.57
C ILE A 279 -2.16 8.94 -5.61
N GLU A 280 -3.34 9.45 -5.29
CA GLU A 280 -4.60 8.76 -5.47
C GLU A 280 -5.44 9.52 -6.49
N VAL A 281 -6.19 8.77 -7.30
CA VAL A 281 -7.15 9.35 -8.24
C VAL A 281 -8.34 8.42 -8.40
N GLU A 282 -9.51 9.00 -8.58
CA GLU A 282 -10.72 8.28 -8.98
C GLU A 282 -10.99 8.51 -10.47
N SER A 283 -11.35 7.46 -11.18
CA SER A 283 -11.71 7.52 -12.60
C SER A 283 -13.09 8.17 -12.79
N PRO A 284 -13.38 8.68 -14.00
CA PRO A 284 -14.76 8.87 -14.43
C PRO A 284 -15.57 7.59 -14.25
N VAL A 285 -16.87 7.76 -14.00
CA VAL A 285 -17.82 6.65 -13.85
C VAL A 285 -18.15 6.08 -15.22
N VAL A 286 -18.05 4.76 -15.36
CA VAL A 286 -18.54 4.00 -16.50
C VAL A 286 -19.94 3.50 -16.19
N HIS A 287 -20.88 3.75 -17.09
CA HIS A 287 -22.23 3.24 -17.02
C HIS A 287 -22.33 1.93 -17.79
N VAL A 288 -22.54 0.84 -17.06
CA VAL A 288 -22.87 -0.46 -17.63
C VAL A 288 -24.37 -0.57 -17.76
N SER A 289 -24.84 -0.67 -19.00
CA SER A 289 -26.25 -0.70 -19.31
C SER A 289 -26.86 -2.06 -18.97
N GLY A 290 -27.94 -2.04 -18.18
CA GLY A 290 -28.80 -3.19 -17.94
C GLY A 290 -29.93 -3.28 -18.96
N GLU A 291 -30.64 -4.41 -18.94
CA GLU A 291 -31.83 -4.64 -19.75
C GLU A 291 -33.07 -4.68 -18.86
N ARG A 292 -34.04 -3.81 -19.16
CA ARG A 292 -35.31 -3.76 -18.43
C ARG A 292 -36.25 -4.84 -18.97
N VAL A 293 -36.48 -5.87 -18.16
CA VAL A 293 -37.42 -6.95 -18.47
C VAL A 293 -38.85 -6.40 -18.62
N THR A 294 -39.30 -6.25 -19.86
CA THR A 294 -40.72 -6.00 -20.21
C THR A 294 -41.24 -7.13 -21.10
N ARG A 295 -42.58 -7.21 -21.23
CA ARG A 295 -43.21 -8.20 -22.12
C ARG A 295 -42.76 -8.02 -23.56
N GLU A 296 -42.74 -6.78 -24.06
CA GLU A 296 -42.36 -6.47 -25.44
C GLU A 296 -40.90 -6.86 -25.71
N TRP A 297 -40.03 -6.66 -24.72
CA TRP A 297 -38.64 -7.07 -24.81
C TRP A 297 -38.51 -8.59 -24.90
N VAL A 298 -39.11 -9.33 -23.96
CA VAL A 298 -39.05 -10.80 -23.93
C VAL A 298 -39.61 -11.36 -25.25
N GLU A 299 -40.78 -10.90 -25.69
CA GLU A 299 -41.42 -11.37 -26.92
C GLU A 299 -40.55 -11.10 -28.15
N ARG A 300 -39.95 -9.91 -28.25
CA ARG A 300 -39.02 -9.56 -29.34
C ARG A 300 -37.81 -10.49 -29.35
N VAL A 301 -37.17 -10.70 -28.20
CA VAL A 301 -35.96 -11.53 -28.11
C VAL A 301 -36.27 -13.00 -28.39
N LEU A 302 -37.36 -13.56 -27.82
CA LEU A 302 -37.79 -14.93 -28.11
C LEU A 302 -38.16 -15.11 -29.59
N THR A 303 -38.77 -14.10 -30.23
CA THR A 303 -39.06 -14.13 -31.67
C THR A 303 -37.78 -14.18 -32.50
N GLN A 304 -36.77 -13.39 -32.13
CA GLN A 304 -35.45 -13.44 -32.79
C GLN A 304 -34.78 -14.81 -32.61
N LEU A 305 -34.86 -15.40 -31.41
CA LEU A 305 -34.30 -16.73 -31.15
C LEU A 305 -35.06 -17.85 -31.89
N ARG A 306 -36.35 -17.68 -32.21
CA ARG A 306 -37.14 -18.62 -33.01
C ARG A 306 -36.82 -18.59 -34.50
N ASP A 307 -36.26 -17.49 -35.02
CA ASP A 307 -35.92 -17.40 -36.43
C ASP A 307 -34.81 -18.41 -36.77
N LEU A 308 -35.15 -19.37 -37.61
CA LEU A 308 -34.22 -20.41 -38.06
C LEU A 308 -33.31 -19.94 -39.20
N ASN A 309 -33.64 -18.81 -39.84
CA ASN A 309 -32.86 -18.25 -40.95
C ASN A 309 -31.70 -17.38 -40.47
N GLN A 310 -31.66 -17.04 -39.18
CA GLN A 310 -30.60 -16.25 -38.58
C GLN A 310 -29.86 -17.05 -37.52
N VAL A 311 -28.55 -16.83 -37.44
CA VAL A 311 -27.75 -17.38 -36.34
C VAL A 311 -28.17 -16.63 -35.06
N PRO A 312 -28.57 -17.35 -33.99
CA PRO A 312 -28.95 -16.71 -32.74
C PRO A 312 -27.83 -15.83 -32.18
N ASN A 313 -28.17 -14.69 -31.60
CA ASN A 313 -27.21 -13.89 -30.84
C ASN A 313 -27.00 -14.56 -29.46
N PRO A 314 -25.78 -14.98 -29.08
CA PRO A 314 -25.53 -15.59 -27.78
C PRO A 314 -25.86 -14.64 -26.61
N GLU A 315 -25.67 -13.32 -26.75
CA GLU A 315 -26.04 -12.35 -25.70
C GLU A 315 -27.53 -12.41 -25.37
N ASN A 316 -28.38 -12.56 -26.38
CA ASN A 316 -29.82 -12.69 -26.19
C ASN A 316 -30.18 -13.95 -25.39
N ILE A 317 -29.47 -15.07 -25.62
CA ILE A 317 -29.66 -16.30 -24.85
C ILE A 317 -29.25 -16.07 -23.39
N ALA A 318 -28.11 -15.42 -23.16
CA ALA A 318 -27.63 -15.11 -21.81
C ALA A 318 -28.59 -14.14 -21.07
N LEU A 319 -29.08 -13.09 -21.72
CA LEU A 319 -30.03 -12.14 -21.12
C LEU A 319 -31.36 -12.80 -20.74
N ILE A 320 -31.92 -13.65 -21.61
CA ILE A 320 -33.15 -14.39 -21.27
C ILE A 320 -32.88 -15.39 -20.15
N ALA A 321 -31.74 -16.08 -20.14
CA ALA A 321 -31.37 -16.95 -19.03
C ALA A 321 -31.28 -16.19 -17.69
N SER A 322 -30.68 -14.99 -17.69
CA SER A 322 -30.68 -14.08 -16.53
C SER A 322 -32.08 -13.63 -16.12
N ALA A 323 -32.99 -13.41 -17.08
CA ALA A 323 -34.37 -13.04 -16.78
C ALA A 323 -35.15 -14.20 -16.13
N ILE A 324 -34.93 -15.44 -16.58
CA ILE A 324 -35.51 -16.64 -15.95
C ILE A 324 -35.00 -16.77 -14.51
N VAL A 325 -33.69 -16.64 -14.25
CA VAL A 325 -33.15 -16.71 -12.88
C VAL A 325 -33.69 -15.57 -12.01
N ARG A 326 -33.75 -14.34 -12.53
CA ARG A 326 -34.31 -13.20 -11.81
C ARG A 326 -35.78 -13.42 -11.45
N LYS A 327 -36.56 -14.00 -12.35
CA LYS A 327 -37.96 -14.37 -12.08
C LYS A 327 -38.04 -15.39 -10.93
N ALA A 328 -37.18 -16.42 -10.95
CA ALA A 328 -37.18 -17.46 -9.91
C ALA A 328 -36.72 -16.92 -8.54
N ALA A 329 -35.71 -16.05 -8.51
CA ALA A 329 -35.15 -15.49 -7.28
C ALA A 329 -35.99 -14.32 -6.73
N PHE A 330 -36.47 -13.44 -7.60
CA PHE A 330 -37.19 -12.21 -7.25
C PHE A 330 -38.43 -12.00 -8.15
N PRO A 331 -39.50 -12.79 -7.97
CA PRO A 331 -40.70 -12.73 -8.82
C PRO A 331 -41.34 -11.34 -8.90
N ALA A 332 -41.22 -10.53 -7.84
CA ALA A 332 -41.77 -9.17 -7.79
C ALA A 332 -41.08 -8.17 -8.73
N LEU A 333 -39.85 -8.46 -9.19
CA LEU A 333 -39.09 -7.59 -10.10
C LEU A 333 -39.42 -7.85 -11.58
N VAL A 334 -40.17 -8.92 -11.88
CA VAL A 334 -40.53 -9.31 -13.24
C VAL A 334 -42.04 -9.16 -13.42
N PRO A 335 -42.53 -8.38 -14.40
CA PRO A 335 -43.95 -8.30 -14.73
C PRO A 335 -44.55 -9.69 -14.99
N ALA A 336 -45.75 -9.97 -14.46
CA ALA A 336 -46.35 -11.31 -14.52
C ALA A 336 -46.59 -11.81 -15.96
N ASP A 337 -46.91 -10.90 -16.87
CA ASP A 337 -47.09 -11.17 -18.29
C ASP A 337 -45.77 -11.50 -19.02
N ALA A 338 -44.68 -10.80 -18.69
CA ALA A 338 -43.34 -11.16 -19.12
C ALA A 338 -42.90 -12.51 -18.52
N GLY A 339 -43.25 -12.74 -17.25
CA GLY A 339 -42.97 -13.98 -16.54
C GLY A 339 -43.56 -15.21 -17.23
N ALA A 340 -44.82 -15.13 -17.69
CA ALA A 340 -45.47 -16.25 -18.39
C ALA A 340 -44.73 -16.65 -19.68
N LEU A 341 -44.16 -15.69 -20.41
CA LEU A 341 -43.35 -15.97 -21.61
C LEU A 341 -42.02 -16.66 -21.28
N LEU A 342 -41.46 -16.41 -20.10
CA LEU A 342 -40.19 -16.98 -19.66
C LEU A 342 -40.33 -18.46 -19.22
N ASP A 343 -41.51 -18.89 -18.75
CA ASP A 343 -41.74 -20.30 -18.34
C ASP A 343 -41.56 -21.29 -19.51
N GLU A 344 -41.89 -20.86 -20.73
CA GLU A 344 -41.80 -21.67 -21.94
C GLU A 344 -40.48 -21.46 -22.71
N ALA A 345 -39.59 -20.59 -22.23
CA ALA A 345 -38.40 -20.19 -22.96
C ALA A 345 -37.29 -21.26 -22.94
N GLY A 346 -37.25 -22.14 -21.92
CA GLY A 346 -36.18 -23.12 -21.71
C GLY A 346 -35.82 -23.97 -22.95
N PRO A 347 -36.78 -24.71 -23.54
CA PRO A 347 -36.53 -25.50 -24.76
C PRO A 347 -36.07 -24.66 -25.96
N LEU A 348 -36.56 -23.42 -26.07
CA LEU A 348 -36.15 -22.50 -27.13
C LEU A 348 -34.70 -22.04 -26.97
N LEU A 349 -34.27 -21.74 -25.73
CA LEU A 349 -32.88 -21.41 -25.45
C LEU A 349 -31.96 -22.59 -25.78
N ALA A 350 -32.36 -23.82 -25.43
CA ALA A 350 -31.62 -25.02 -25.75
C ALA A 350 -31.47 -25.24 -27.26
N ASP A 351 -32.55 -25.07 -28.03
CA ASP A 351 -32.51 -25.12 -29.49
C ASP A 351 -31.60 -24.04 -30.10
N ALA A 352 -31.73 -22.80 -29.62
CA ALA A 352 -30.89 -21.70 -30.07
C ALA A 352 -29.40 -21.95 -29.76
N ALA A 353 -29.08 -22.49 -28.58
CA ALA A 353 -27.71 -22.84 -28.21
C ALA A 353 -27.12 -23.95 -29.08
N LYS A 354 -27.92 -24.96 -29.48
CA LYS A 354 -27.45 -26.03 -30.41
C LYS A 354 -27.02 -25.47 -31.77
N ARG A 355 -27.65 -24.38 -32.22
CA ARG A 355 -27.33 -23.70 -33.49
C ARG A 355 -26.08 -22.82 -33.42
N LEU A 356 -25.52 -22.60 -32.24
CA LEU A 356 -24.29 -21.84 -32.06
C LEU A 356 -23.04 -22.70 -32.32
N TRP A 357 -21.96 -22.02 -32.72
CA TRP A 357 -20.64 -22.61 -32.83
C TRP A 357 -19.99 -22.82 -31.43
N PRO A 358 -18.98 -23.69 -31.30
CA PRO A 358 -18.41 -24.07 -30.01
C PRO A 358 -17.92 -22.90 -29.15
N GLU A 359 -17.30 -21.88 -29.75
CA GLU A 359 -16.79 -20.70 -29.03
C GLU A 359 -17.92 -19.88 -28.40
N ALA A 360 -19.06 -19.73 -29.09
CA ALA A 360 -20.22 -19.06 -28.52
C ALA A 360 -20.89 -19.90 -27.41
N ARG A 361 -20.91 -21.24 -27.56
CA ARG A 361 -21.40 -22.13 -26.48
C ARG A 361 -20.48 -22.10 -25.26
N ALA A 362 -19.16 -22.04 -25.46
CA ALA A 362 -18.20 -21.84 -24.39
C ALA A 362 -18.43 -20.51 -23.68
N TRP A 363 -18.65 -19.42 -24.43
CA TRP A 363 -19.00 -18.12 -23.86
C TRP A 363 -20.30 -18.16 -23.04
N LEU A 364 -21.34 -18.86 -23.50
CA LEU A 364 -22.59 -19.03 -22.74
C LEU A 364 -22.38 -19.71 -21.38
N ILE A 365 -21.41 -20.62 -21.24
CA ILE A 365 -21.08 -21.24 -19.95
C ILE A 365 -20.63 -20.17 -18.93
N PHE A 366 -19.90 -19.15 -19.38
CA PHE A 366 -19.45 -18.02 -18.56
C PHE A 366 -20.53 -16.97 -18.35
N ALA A 367 -21.33 -16.68 -19.38
CA ALA A 367 -22.29 -15.56 -19.39
C ALA A 367 -23.64 -15.92 -18.79
N CYS A 368 -24.11 -17.16 -18.95
CA CYS A 368 -25.38 -17.58 -18.35
C CYS A 368 -25.21 -17.75 -16.83
N PRO A 369 -26.21 -17.34 -16.03
CA PRO A 369 -26.20 -17.56 -14.60
C PRO A 369 -26.18 -19.06 -14.26
N LYS A 370 -25.63 -19.40 -13.10
CA LYS A 370 -25.57 -20.76 -12.58
C LYS A 370 -26.90 -21.06 -11.89
N GLY A 371 -27.77 -21.88 -12.49
CA GLY A 371 -28.90 -22.44 -11.76
C GLY A 371 -28.38 -23.34 -10.62
N LYS A 372 -29.10 -23.46 -9.49
CA LYS A 372 -28.81 -24.55 -8.55
C LYS A 372 -29.06 -25.87 -9.28
N ARG A 373 -28.02 -26.73 -9.35
CA ARG A 373 -28.15 -28.10 -9.85
C ARG A 373 -29.21 -28.83 -9.02
N ILE A 374 -30.11 -29.53 -9.70
CA ILE A 374 -31.02 -30.50 -9.08
C ILE A 374 -30.23 -31.80 -8.84
N ASP A 375 -29.12 -31.72 -8.10
CA ASP A 375 -28.41 -32.92 -7.68
C ASP A 375 -29.18 -33.50 -6.47
N ALA A 376 -29.92 -34.57 -6.73
CA ALA A 376 -30.72 -35.29 -5.75
C ALA A 376 -29.81 -35.98 -4.73
N THR A 377 -29.47 -35.31 -3.62
CA THR A 377 -29.21 -35.97 -2.31
C THR A 377 -29.20 -34.95 -1.16
N PRO A 378 -30.04 -35.11 -0.12
CA PRO A 378 -30.14 -34.16 1.00
C PRO A 378 -28.93 -34.11 1.94
N ASP A 379 -27.99 -35.05 1.85
CA ASP A 379 -26.95 -35.27 2.87
C ASP A 379 -25.63 -34.50 2.65
N SER A 380 -25.52 -33.67 1.59
CA SER A 380 -24.28 -32.93 1.31
C SER A 380 -24.38 -31.44 1.67
N LYS A 381 -24.43 -31.12 2.97
CA LYS A 381 -24.07 -29.77 3.43
C LYS A 381 -22.57 -29.57 3.22
N ASP A 382 -22.22 -28.77 2.23
CA ASP A 382 -20.84 -28.58 1.77
C ASP A 382 -20.02 -27.69 2.73
N LEU A 383 -18.83 -28.14 3.11
CA LEU A 383 -17.86 -27.36 3.91
C LEU A 383 -17.22 -26.22 3.09
N LEU A 384 -17.28 -26.32 1.77
CA LEU A 384 -16.87 -25.28 0.83
C LEU A 384 -17.92 -24.16 0.73
N ASP A 385 -19.21 -24.49 0.85
CA ASP A 385 -20.32 -23.52 0.81
C ASP A 385 -20.44 -22.68 2.10
N MET A 386 -19.88 -23.15 3.23
CA MET A 386 -20.02 -22.46 4.52
C MET A 386 -19.15 -21.20 4.68
N VAL A 387 -18.12 -20.98 3.83
CA VAL A 387 -17.16 -19.86 4.02
C VAL A 387 -16.58 -19.35 2.69
N ALA A 388 -17.38 -19.22 1.62
CA ALA A 388 -16.95 -18.35 0.52
C ALA A 388 -17.15 -16.89 0.97
N PRO A 389 -16.09 -16.04 1.04
CA PRO A 389 -16.26 -14.63 1.32
C PRO A 389 -16.82 -13.97 0.05
N GLY A 390 -18.14 -14.02 -0.08
CA GLY A 390 -18.86 -13.62 -1.28
C GLY A 390 -19.95 -14.64 -1.59
N GLY A 391 -21.12 -14.44 -1.01
CA GLY A 391 -22.37 -15.11 -1.39
C GLY A 391 -22.36 -16.64 -1.26
N GLY A 392 -22.90 -17.17 -0.16
CA GLY A 392 -23.59 -18.44 -0.28
C GLY A 392 -24.68 -18.25 -1.34
N GLU A 393 -24.50 -18.82 -2.53
CA GLU A 393 -25.50 -18.77 -3.59
C GLU A 393 -26.76 -19.48 -3.09
N THR A 394 -27.69 -18.70 -2.55
CA THR A 394 -29.10 -19.06 -2.45
C THR A 394 -29.74 -19.07 -3.84
N ALA A 395 -29.04 -19.56 -4.87
CA ALA A 395 -29.59 -19.70 -6.21
C ALA A 395 -30.79 -20.65 -6.10
N ALA A 396 -31.95 -20.22 -6.61
CA ALA A 396 -33.11 -21.09 -6.71
C ALA A 396 -32.80 -22.21 -7.72
N THR A 397 -33.41 -23.38 -7.56
CA THR A 397 -33.48 -24.36 -8.65
C THR A 397 -34.33 -23.75 -9.76
N VAL A 398 -33.80 -23.68 -10.98
CA VAL A 398 -34.48 -23.07 -12.14
C VAL A 398 -34.65 -24.14 -13.22
N PRO A 399 -35.73 -24.95 -13.15
CA PRO A 399 -35.95 -26.08 -14.06
C PRO A 399 -35.92 -25.69 -15.54
N GLU A 400 -36.33 -24.47 -15.85
CA GLU A 400 -36.40 -23.93 -17.22
C GLU A 400 -35.02 -23.84 -17.87
N LEU A 401 -33.94 -23.75 -17.09
CA LEU A 401 -32.57 -23.71 -17.61
C LEU A 401 -31.93 -25.09 -17.79
N GLU A 402 -32.50 -26.16 -17.26
CA GLU A 402 -31.89 -27.50 -17.36
C GLU A 402 -31.74 -27.96 -18.82
N ALA A 403 -32.69 -27.58 -19.68
CA ALA A 403 -32.60 -27.88 -21.12
C ALA A 403 -31.40 -27.19 -21.79
N LEU A 404 -31.12 -25.93 -21.41
CA LEU A 404 -29.96 -25.19 -21.90
C LEU A 404 -28.66 -25.76 -21.33
N ASP A 405 -28.61 -25.98 -20.01
CA ASP A 405 -27.45 -26.52 -19.32
C ASP A 405 -27.10 -27.93 -19.86
N ALA A 406 -28.09 -28.77 -20.20
CA ALA A 406 -27.86 -30.08 -20.82
C ALA A 406 -27.12 -29.96 -22.16
N VAL A 407 -27.52 -29.01 -23.02
CA VAL A 407 -26.85 -28.77 -24.31
C VAL A 407 -25.38 -28.39 -24.11
N LEU A 408 -25.10 -27.52 -23.15
CA LEU A 408 -23.75 -27.07 -22.85
C LEU A 408 -22.91 -28.17 -22.17
N ARG A 409 -23.54 -29.03 -21.36
CA ARG A 409 -22.92 -30.14 -20.62
C ARG A 409 -22.53 -31.30 -21.53
N GLU A 410 -23.37 -31.60 -22.52
CA GLU A 410 -23.20 -32.72 -23.46
C GLU A 410 -22.23 -32.39 -24.61
N ASP A 411 -21.85 -31.13 -24.79
CA ASP A 411 -20.91 -30.74 -25.85
C ASP A 411 -19.48 -31.24 -25.56
N GLU A 412 -18.97 -32.08 -26.45
CA GLU A 412 -17.63 -32.67 -26.37
C GLU A 412 -16.51 -31.78 -26.94
N SER A 413 -16.87 -30.62 -27.49
CA SER A 413 -15.89 -29.67 -28.03
C SER A 413 -14.88 -29.26 -26.94
N PRO A 414 -13.56 -29.32 -27.22
CA PRO A 414 -12.53 -29.10 -26.20
C PRO A 414 -12.69 -27.80 -25.42
N LEU A 415 -13.01 -26.71 -26.11
CA LEU A 415 -13.18 -25.39 -25.50
C LEU A 415 -14.38 -25.36 -24.55
N VAL A 416 -15.49 -26.00 -24.93
CA VAL A 416 -16.74 -26.01 -24.14
C VAL A 416 -16.54 -26.86 -22.88
N ARG A 417 -15.90 -28.03 -23.00
CA ARG A 417 -15.51 -28.87 -21.86
C ARG A 417 -14.59 -28.15 -20.88
N VAL A 418 -13.52 -27.50 -21.37
CA VAL A 418 -12.60 -26.73 -20.52
C VAL A 418 -13.33 -25.59 -19.82
N SER A 419 -14.22 -24.88 -20.52
CA SER A 419 -15.01 -23.78 -19.95
C SER A 419 -15.97 -24.28 -18.87
N TRP A 420 -16.61 -25.42 -19.10
CA TRP A 420 -17.48 -26.06 -18.10
C TRP A 420 -16.69 -26.46 -16.84
N ILE A 421 -15.53 -27.09 -17.03
CA ILE A 421 -14.65 -27.48 -15.92
C ILE A 421 -14.23 -26.25 -15.11
N ALA A 422 -13.81 -25.17 -15.79
CA ALA A 422 -13.32 -23.97 -15.13
C ALA A 422 -14.41 -23.23 -14.32
N VAL A 423 -15.66 -23.21 -14.78
CA VAL A 423 -16.70 -22.29 -14.24
C VAL A 423 -17.83 -23.00 -13.50
N ARG A 424 -18.19 -24.21 -13.95
CA ARG A 424 -19.40 -24.93 -13.51
C ARG A 424 -19.09 -26.14 -12.65
N THR A 425 -17.85 -26.63 -12.64
CA THR A 425 -17.44 -27.77 -11.80
C THR A 425 -17.06 -27.30 -10.40
N ARG A 426 -17.65 -27.92 -9.38
CA ARG A 426 -17.39 -27.61 -7.96
C ARG A 426 -16.75 -28.75 -7.17
N ARG A 427 -16.83 -29.98 -7.71
CA ARG A 427 -16.45 -31.19 -7.02
C ARG A 427 -15.58 -32.07 -7.92
N PRO A 428 -14.60 -32.79 -7.35
CA PRO A 428 -13.76 -33.70 -8.13
C PRO A 428 -14.54 -34.90 -8.71
N GLU A 429 -15.75 -35.16 -8.21
CA GLU A 429 -16.66 -36.21 -8.69
C GLU A 429 -17.64 -35.74 -9.77
N ASP A 430 -17.55 -34.48 -10.23
CA ASP A 430 -18.45 -33.95 -11.25
C ASP A 430 -18.45 -34.81 -12.53
N PRO A 431 -19.63 -35.20 -13.05
CA PRO A 431 -19.72 -36.07 -14.22
C PRO A 431 -18.96 -35.56 -15.45
N VAL A 432 -18.98 -34.23 -15.69
CA VAL A 432 -18.27 -33.63 -16.84
C VAL A 432 -16.76 -33.69 -16.65
N LEU A 433 -16.28 -33.45 -15.43
CA LEU A 433 -14.87 -33.59 -15.10
C LEU A 433 -14.40 -35.03 -15.27
N VAL A 434 -15.16 -35.99 -14.72
CA VAL A 434 -14.83 -37.43 -14.80
C VAL A 434 -14.82 -37.91 -16.25
N GLN A 435 -15.81 -37.53 -17.06
CA GLN A 435 -15.83 -37.84 -18.49
C GLN A 435 -14.60 -37.24 -19.21
N SER A 436 -14.23 -36.01 -18.88
CA SER A 436 -13.13 -35.29 -19.52
C SER A 436 -11.75 -35.90 -19.26
N LEU A 437 -11.56 -36.64 -18.16
CA LEU A 437 -10.35 -37.44 -17.91
C LEU A 437 -10.14 -38.57 -18.93
N SER A 438 -11.23 -39.04 -19.55
CA SER A 438 -11.18 -40.05 -20.62
C SER A 438 -11.20 -39.45 -22.03
N SER A 439 -11.17 -38.11 -22.15
CA SER A 439 -11.22 -37.42 -23.44
C SER A 439 -10.05 -37.83 -24.34
N THR A 440 -10.31 -37.99 -25.63
CA THR A 440 -9.27 -38.24 -26.65
C THR A 440 -8.40 -37.02 -26.90
N ASN A 441 -8.88 -35.81 -26.56
CA ASN A 441 -8.12 -34.57 -26.67
C ASN A 441 -7.16 -34.40 -25.48
N ALA A 442 -5.86 -34.30 -25.76
CA ALA A 442 -4.82 -34.18 -24.74
C ALA A 442 -4.95 -32.90 -23.88
N LEU A 443 -5.39 -31.78 -24.45
CA LEU A 443 -5.54 -30.51 -23.72
C LEU A 443 -6.70 -30.60 -22.72
N THR A 444 -7.85 -31.11 -23.15
CA THR A 444 -9.01 -31.29 -22.27
C THR A 444 -8.70 -32.28 -21.14
N ARG A 445 -7.98 -33.37 -21.46
CA ARG A 445 -7.58 -34.35 -20.46
C ARG A 445 -6.61 -33.77 -19.44
N GLY A 446 -5.54 -33.11 -19.89
CA GLY A 446 -4.55 -32.49 -19.00
C GLY A 446 -5.18 -31.44 -18.09
N PHE A 447 -6.02 -30.56 -18.64
CA PHE A 447 -6.74 -29.57 -17.84
C PHE A 447 -7.67 -30.22 -16.79
N ALA A 448 -8.38 -31.30 -17.16
CA ALA A 448 -9.24 -32.03 -16.23
C ALA A 448 -8.43 -32.71 -15.11
N GLU A 449 -7.26 -33.26 -15.41
CA GLU A 449 -6.35 -33.86 -14.42
C GLU A 449 -5.85 -32.80 -13.43
N ASP A 450 -5.37 -31.66 -13.93
CA ASP A 450 -4.86 -30.55 -13.13
C ASP A 450 -5.96 -29.95 -12.23
N CYS A 451 -7.14 -29.67 -12.80
CA CYS A 451 -8.27 -29.14 -12.03
C CYS A 451 -8.74 -30.11 -10.95
N LYS A 452 -8.81 -31.41 -11.26
CA LYS A 452 -9.20 -32.43 -10.27
C LYS A 452 -8.21 -32.50 -9.11
N GLN A 453 -6.92 -32.49 -9.42
CA GLN A 453 -5.86 -32.52 -8.42
C GLN A 453 -5.92 -31.27 -7.53
N TRP A 454 -6.04 -30.09 -8.13
CA TRP A 454 -6.20 -28.82 -7.41
C TRP A 454 -7.43 -28.83 -6.48
N MET A 455 -8.58 -29.35 -6.93
CA MET A 455 -9.79 -29.44 -6.10
C MET A 455 -9.60 -30.37 -4.88
N ILE A 456 -8.89 -31.48 -5.05
CA ILE A 456 -8.57 -32.40 -3.95
C ILE A 456 -7.65 -31.71 -2.94
N GLU A 457 -6.60 -31.05 -3.41
CA GLU A 457 -5.65 -30.33 -2.55
C GLU A 457 -6.33 -29.18 -1.79
N ALA A 458 -7.16 -28.38 -2.47
CA ALA A 458 -7.93 -27.31 -1.85
C ALA A 458 -8.90 -27.84 -0.78
N ARG A 459 -9.55 -28.97 -1.04
CA ARG A 459 -10.44 -29.63 -0.05
C ARG A 459 -9.66 -30.11 1.17
N ASP A 460 -8.53 -30.78 0.95
CA ASP A 460 -7.67 -31.30 2.02
C ASP A 460 -7.09 -30.18 2.87
N GLU A 461 -6.63 -29.09 2.25
CA GLU A 461 -6.10 -27.93 2.97
C GLU A 461 -7.17 -27.22 3.79
N ARG A 462 -8.39 -27.10 3.25
CA ARG A 462 -9.53 -26.54 3.99
C ARG A 462 -9.98 -27.44 5.14
N ALA A 463 -9.94 -28.76 4.99
CA ALA A 463 -10.22 -29.71 6.05
C ALA A 463 -9.20 -29.57 7.21
N LYS A 464 -7.91 -29.36 6.91
CA LYS A 464 -6.88 -29.05 7.92
C LYS A 464 -7.16 -27.75 8.66
N GLN A 465 -7.49 -26.67 7.94
CA GLN A 465 -7.82 -25.37 8.54
C GLN A 465 -9.03 -25.45 9.48
N LEU A 466 -9.99 -26.32 9.17
CA LEU A 466 -11.20 -26.54 9.97
C LEU A 466 -11.02 -27.59 11.09
N ASN A 467 -9.81 -28.14 11.30
CA ASN A 467 -9.53 -29.21 12.28
C ASN A 467 -10.45 -30.45 12.14
N LEU A 468 -10.98 -30.71 10.95
CA LEU A 468 -11.78 -31.89 10.69
C LEU A 468 -10.83 -33.06 10.44
N LYS A 469 -10.83 -34.05 11.34
CA LYS A 469 -10.07 -35.29 11.14
C LYS A 469 -10.61 -36.01 9.90
N LYS A 470 -9.68 -36.55 9.10
CA LYS A 470 -9.94 -37.36 7.90
C LYS A 470 -10.97 -38.45 8.12
#